data_AF-A0A3E0TR93-F1
#
_entry.id   AF-A0A3E0TR93-F1
#
_cell.length_a   1.000
_cell.length_b   1.000
_cell.length_c   1.000
_cell.angle_alpha   90.00
_cell.angle_beta   90.00
_cell.angle_gamma   90.00
#
_symmetry.space_group_name_H-M   'P 1'
#
loop_
_entity.id
_entity.type
_entity.pdbx_description
1 polymer ?
#
loop_
_entity_poly.entity_id
_entity_poly.type
_entity_poly.pdbx_seq_one_letter_code
_entity_poly.pdbx_strand_id
1 'polypeptide(L)'
;MKCPNIEGVEFSSTSKRALKRLKELDELSKLLATFTGIGVFANIFLGSNSLAATYSVYSTDFATLTRGLATIPKITRRQIEKIAAETYQQSTNYKERTFWKAIYFGYKAK
;
A
#
# COMPACT_ATOMS: atom_id res chain seq x y z
N MET A 1 -2.94 -13.81 7.15
CA MET A 1 -1.91 -14.37 6.25
C MET A 1 -0.52 -14.08 6.85
N LYS A 2 0.60 -14.58 6.27
CA LYS A 2 1.98 -14.19 6.65
C LYS A 2 2.44 -13.00 5.80
N CYS A 3 2.94 -11.92 6.40
CA CYS A 3 3.38 -10.74 5.64
C CYS A 3 4.47 -11.12 4.62
N PRO A 4 4.39 -10.67 3.35
CA PRO A 4 5.40 -10.98 2.36
C PRO A 4 6.62 -10.07 2.54
N ASN A 5 7.76 -10.54 2.07
CA ASN A 5 8.90 -9.70 1.73
C ASN A 5 8.88 -9.55 0.20
N ILE A 6 8.89 -8.31 -0.28
CA ILE A 6 8.86 -7.99 -1.71
C ILE A 6 10.06 -7.12 -2.00
N GLU A 7 11.05 -7.67 -2.69
CA GLU A 7 12.26 -6.94 -3.06
C GLU A 7 12.11 -6.34 -4.46
N GLY A 8 12.38 -5.04 -4.57
CA GLY A 8 12.36 -4.31 -5.83
C GLY A 8 11.04 -4.43 -6.62
N VAL A 9 9.92 -4.05 -6.00
CA VAL A 9 8.65 -3.84 -6.72
C VAL A 9 8.73 -2.55 -7.52
N GLU A 10 8.36 -2.63 -8.79
CA GLU A 10 8.15 -1.48 -9.66
C GLU A 10 6.66 -1.32 -9.90
N PHE A 11 6.16 -0.10 -9.80
CA PHE A 11 4.73 0.18 -9.96
C PHE A 11 4.39 0.59 -11.40
N SER A 12 3.52 -0.20 -12.02
CA SER A 12 2.85 0.08 -13.28
C SER A 12 1.96 1.34 -13.18
N SER A 13 1.48 1.79 -14.34
CA SER A 13 0.52 2.91 -14.42
C SER A 13 -0.76 2.64 -13.62
N THR A 14 -1.20 1.38 -13.54
CA THR A 14 -2.36 0.95 -12.74
C THR A 14 -2.12 1.16 -11.26
N SER A 15 -0.99 0.66 -10.73
CA SER A 15 -0.62 0.86 -9.33
C SER A 15 -0.38 2.33 -8.98
N LYS A 16 0.26 3.09 -9.87
CA LYS A 16 0.46 4.54 -9.68
C LYS A 16 -0.88 5.28 -9.58
N ARG A 17 -1.87 4.90 -10.39
CA ARG A 17 -3.23 5.46 -10.30
C ARG A 17 -3.91 5.09 -8.99
N ALA A 18 -3.76 3.86 -8.52
CA ALA A 18 -4.30 3.42 -7.25
C ALA A 18 -3.67 4.16 -6.05
N LEU A 19 -2.35 4.35 -6.06
CA LEU A 19 -1.64 5.15 -5.07
C LEU A 19 -2.12 6.61 -5.06
N LYS A 20 -2.38 7.20 -6.24
CA LYS A 20 -2.99 8.52 -6.35
C LYS A 20 -4.37 8.56 -5.71
N ARG A 21 -5.24 7.57 -6.00
CA ARG A 21 -6.57 7.46 -5.38
C ARG A 21 -6.49 7.34 -3.85
N LEU A 22 -5.53 6.57 -3.32
CA LEU A 22 -5.31 6.49 -1.88
C LEU A 22 -4.87 7.83 -1.29
N LYS A 23 -4.00 8.57 -2.00
CA LYS A 23 -3.60 9.93 -1.59
C LYS A 23 -4.80 10.90 -1.57
N GLU A 24 -5.71 10.79 -2.53
CA GLU A 24 -6.93 11.60 -2.56
C GLU A 24 -7.89 11.28 -1.39
N LEU A 25 -7.82 10.07 -0.80
CA LEU A 25 -8.56 9.75 0.43
C LEU A 25 -7.99 10.44 1.68
N ASP A 26 -6.77 10.95 1.64
CA ASP A 26 -6.09 11.53 2.80
C ASP A 26 -6.80 12.78 3.33
N GLU A 27 -7.34 13.62 2.43
CA GLU A 27 -8.08 14.84 2.79
C GLU A 27 -9.24 14.57 3.77
N LEU A 28 -9.71 13.32 3.84
CA LEU A 28 -10.82 12.89 4.68
C LEU A 28 -10.42 12.00 5.86
N SER A 29 -9.17 11.51 5.96
CA SER A 29 -8.90 10.33 6.80
C SER A 29 -7.54 10.20 7.47
N LYS A 30 -6.64 11.20 7.38
CA LYS A 30 -5.27 11.13 7.95
C LYS A 30 -4.49 9.89 7.49
N LEU A 31 -4.85 9.38 6.32
CA LEU A 31 -4.29 8.17 5.75
C LEU A 31 -2.81 8.37 5.42
N LEU A 32 -2.45 9.55 4.91
CA LEU A 32 -1.08 9.91 4.62
C LEU A 32 -0.23 9.81 5.88
N ALA A 33 -0.67 10.30 7.04
CA ALA A 33 0.08 10.17 8.29
C ALA A 33 0.33 8.69 8.68
N THR A 34 -0.62 7.80 8.37
CA THR A 34 -0.47 6.36 8.60
C THR A 34 0.56 5.73 7.67
N PHE A 35 0.55 6.10 6.38
CA PHE A 35 1.47 5.56 5.38
C PHE A 35 2.86 6.19 5.45
N THR A 36 2.97 7.49 5.72
CA THR A 36 4.25 8.20 5.83
C THR A 36 5.00 7.91 7.12
N GLY A 37 4.30 7.44 8.16
CA GLY A 37 4.93 6.91 9.37
C GLY A 37 5.70 5.60 9.15
N ILE A 38 5.64 5.01 7.96
CA ILE A 38 6.25 3.73 7.61
C ILE A 38 7.22 3.97 6.45
N GLY A 39 8.51 3.95 6.73
CA GLY A 39 9.54 4.53 5.85
C GLY A 39 9.42 4.16 4.36
N VAL A 40 9.25 2.87 4.05
CA VAL A 40 9.10 2.46 2.64
C VAL A 40 7.81 2.99 2.01
N PHE A 41 6.70 2.99 2.74
CA PHE A 41 5.43 3.51 2.25
C PHE A 41 5.46 5.03 2.13
N ALA A 42 6.20 5.74 2.97
CA ALA A 42 6.44 7.18 2.80
C ALA A 42 7.03 7.48 1.42
N ASN A 43 8.07 6.75 1.02
CA ASN A 43 8.72 6.92 -0.28
C ASN A 43 7.81 6.54 -1.45
N ILE A 44 7.03 5.47 -1.30
CA ILE A 44 6.06 5.02 -2.30
C ILE A 44 4.96 6.08 -2.52
N PHE A 45 4.45 6.69 -1.45
CA PHE A 45 3.31 7.60 -1.48
C PHE A 45 3.67 9.07 -1.76
N LEU A 46 4.85 9.50 -1.31
CA LEU A 46 5.35 10.86 -1.57
C LEU A 46 5.94 11.00 -2.97
N GLY A 47 6.13 9.88 -3.69
CA GLY A 47 6.44 9.90 -5.11
C GLY A 47 7.83 10.46 -5.37
N SER A 48 8.87 9.74 -4.96
CA SER A 48 10.20 10.04 -5.50
C SER A 48 10.15 9.94 -7.03
N ASN A 49 10.40 11.07 -7.70
CA ASN A 49 10.28 11.31 -9.15
C ASN A 49 11.19 10.43 -10.03
N SER A 50 11.90 9.44 -9.51
CA SER A 50 12.74 8.59 -10.34
C SER A 50 11.87 7.60 -11.11
N LEU A 51 11.87 7.74 -12.43
CA LEU A 51 11.30 6.82 -13.42
C LEU A 51 11.79 5.35 -13.29
N ALA A 52 12.70 5.06 -12.34
CA ALA A 52 13.28 3.76 -12.03
C ALA A 52 13.20 3.38 -10.53
N ALA A 53 12.27 3.94 -9.75
CA ALA A 53 12.15 3.59 -8.33
C ALA A 53 11.66 2.15 -8.17
N THR A 54 12.54 1.27 -7.70
CA THR A 54 12.18 -0.05 -7.19
C THR A 54 12.13 0.02 -5.67
N TYR A 55 11.07 -0.54 -5.08
CA TYR A 55 10.84 -0.47 -3.64
C TYR A 55 10.97 -1.86 -3.03
N SER A 56 11.71 -1.98 -1.93
CA SER A 56 11.74 -3.20 -1.13
C SER A 56 10.84 -3.04 0.08
N VAL A 57 9.72 -3.75 0.09
CA VAL A 57 8.70 -3.69 1.15
C VAL A 57 8.73 -5.00 1.93
N TYR A 58 9.06 -4.92 3.21
CA TYR A 58 9.23 -6.09 4.05
C TYR A 58 8.00 -6.37 4.90
N SER A 59 7.99 -7.58 5.47
CA SER A 59 6.94 -8.07 6.36
C SER A 59 6.62 -7.13 7.52
N THR A 60 7.64 -6.48 8.09
CA THR A 60 7.54 -5.50 9.18
C THR A 60 6.83 -4.22 8.73
N ASP A 61 7.00 -3.80 7.48
CA ASP A 61 6.34 -2.63 6.93
C ASP A 61 4.84 -2.89 6.78
N PHE A 62 4.46 -4.05 6.22
CA PHE A 62 3.06 -4.46 6.10
C PHE A 62 2.38 -4.65 7.45
N ALA A 63 3.11 -5.18 8.44
CA ALA A 63 2.61 -5.31 9.80
C ALA A 63 2.32 -3.95 10.43
N THR A 64 3.25 -3.02 10.30
CA THR A 64 3.09 -1.64 10.82
C THR A 64 1.96 -0.93 10.10
N LEU A 65 1.84 -1.10 8.78
CA LEU A 65 0.74 -0.56 8.01
C LEU A 65 -0.60 -1.07 8.50
N THR A 66 -0.72 -2.38 8.70
CA THR A 66 -2.00 -2.96 9.14
C THR A 66 -2.40 -2.45 10.52
N ARG A 67 -1.43 -2.30 11.45
CA ARG A 67 -1.70 -1.68 12.76
C ARG A 67 -2.15 -0.22 12.62
N GLY A 68 -1.51 0.55 11.74
CA GLY A 68 -1.91 1.92 11.45
C GLY A 68 -3.32 2.00 10.83
N LEU A 69 -3.63 1.17 9.83
CA LEU A 69 -4.96 1.11 9.23
C LEU A 69 -6.05 0.73 10.24
N ALA A 70 -5.70 0.03 11.32
CA ALA A 70 -6.63 -0.32 12.40
C ALA A 70 -7.15 0.90 13.19
N THR A 71 -6.43 2.02 13.18
CA THR A 71 -6.82 3.26 13.87
C THR A 71 -7.71 4.17 13.00
N ILE A 72 -7.72 3.94 11.69
CA ILE A 72 -8.52 4.70 10.71
C ILE A 72 -10.00 4.25 10.77
N PRO A 73 -10.97 5.18 10.57
CA PRO A 73 -12.40 4.85 10.47
C PRO A 73 -12.71 3.71 9.49
N LYS A 74 -13.67 2.85 9.87
CA LYS A 74 -14.07 1.66 9.10
C LYS A 74 -14.46 1.97 7.65
N ILE A 75 -15.11 3.12 7.41
CA ILE A 75 -15.53 3.52 6.06
C ILE A 75 -14.33 3.78 5.15
N THR A 76 -13.33 4.49 5.64
CA THR A 76 -12.09 4.75 4.90
C THR A 76 -11.32 3.45 4.69
N ARG A 77 -11.20 2.60 5.72
CA ARG A 77 -10.54 1.30 5.58
C ARG A 77 -11.15 0.45 4.47
N ARG A 78 -12.48 0.42 4.36
CA ARG A 78 -13.19 -0.25 3.26
C ARG A 78 -12.85 0.33 1.89
N GLN A 79 -12.67 1.65 1.79
CA GLN A 79 -12.26 2.27 0.52
C GLN A 79 -10.82 1.89 0.15
N ILE A 80 -9.91 1.82 1.11
CA ILE A 80 -8.54 1.32 0.90
C ILE A 80 -8.56 -0.13 0.43
N GLU A 81 -9.31 -0.99 1.13
CA GLU A 81 -9.49 -2.41 0.77
C GLU A 81 -10.06 -2.55 -0.65
N LYS A 82 -11.04 -1.73 -1.02
CA LYS A 82 -11.62 -1.70 -2.36
C LYS A 82 -10.59 -1.33 -3.43
N ILE A 83 -9.84 -0.24 -3.23
CA ILE A 83 -8.78 0.18 -4.17
C ILE A 83 -7.71 -0.92 -4.30
N ALA A 84 -7.30 -1.50 -3.17
CA ALA A 84 -6.30 -2.57 -3.17
C ALA A 84 -6.82 -3.84 -3.88
N ALA A 85 -8.09 -4.21 -3.70
CA ALA A 85 -8.71 -5.35 -4.38
C ALA A 85 -8.81 -5.15 -5.90
N GLU A 86 -9.27 -3.97 -6.33
CA GLU A 86 -9.35 -3.60 -7.75
C GLU A 86 -7.96 -3.68 -8.40
N THR A 87 -6.96 -3.10 -7.75
CA THR A 87 -5.58 -3.05 -8.27
C THR A 87 -4.94 -4.44 -8.24
N TYR A 88 -5.20 -5.25 -7.21
CA TYR A 88 -4.77 -6.65 -7.13
C TYR A 88 -5.27 -7.47 -8.33
N GLN A 89 -6.51 -7.26 -8.77
CA GLN A 89 -7.09 -7.96 -9.92
C GLN A 89 -6.51 -7.47 -11.25
N GLN A 90 -6.21 -6.18 -11.35
CA GLN A 90 -5.68 -5.56 -12.57
C GLN A 90 -4.15 -5.68 -12.71
N SER A 91 -3.43 -6.00 -11.63
CA SER A 91 -1.97 -6.14 -11.65
C SER A 91 -1.55 -7.45 -12.31
N THR A 92 -0.80 -7.35 -13.40
CA THR A 92 -0.24 -8.51 -14.12
C THR A 92 1.08 -8.98 -13.53
N ASN A 93 1.88 -8.06 -12.96
CA ASN A 93 3.16 -8.38 -12.33
C ASN A 93 2.96 -9.06 -10.98
N TYR A 94 3.67 -10.18 -10.74
CA TYR A 94 3.60 -10.93 -9.48
C TYR A 94 3.94 -10.08 -8.24
N LYS A 95 4.94 -9.21 -8.31
CA LYS A 95 5.37 -8.37 -7.18
C LYS A 95 4.31 -7.32 -6.84
N GLU A 96 3.78 -6.61 -7.84
CA GLU A 96 2.68 -5.66 -7.65
C GLU A 96 1.43 -6.35 -7.11
N ARG A 97 1.08 -7.49 -7.71
CA ARG A 97 -0.06 -8.28 -7.27
C ARG A 97 0.10 -8.74 -5.82
N THR A 98 1.30 -9.13 -5.41
CA THR A 98 1.60 -9.51 -4.02
C THR A 98 1.50 -8.30 -3.08
N PHE A 99 1.98 -7.13 -3.51
CA PHE A 99 1.88 -5.88 -2.77
C PHE A 99 0.41 -5.46 -2.55
N TRP A 100 -0.43 -5.48 -3.59
CA TRP A 100 -1.83 -5.10 -3.47
C TRP A 100 -2.67 -6.12 -2.70
N LYS A 101 -2.38 -7.41 -2.90
CA LYS A 101 -2.95 -8.49 -2.08
C LYS A 101 -2.66 -8.26 -0.60
N ALA A 102 -1.44 -7.81 -0.31
CA ALA A 102 -0.99 -7.56 1.05
C ALA A 102 -1.76 -6.42 1.73
N ILE A 103 -2.01 -5.33 1.01
CA ILE A 103 -2.82 -4.21 1.51
C ILE A 103 -4.30 -4.63 1.65
N TYR A 104 -4.84 -5.36 0.67
CA TYR A 104 -6.25 -5.76 0.64
C TYR A 104 -6.64 -6.66 1.82
N PHE A 105 -5.92 -7.76 2.04
CA PHE A 105 -6.27 -8.70 3.12
C PHE A 105 -5.81 -8.21 4.50
N GLY A 106 -4.84 -7.30 4.54
CA GLY A 106 -4.14 -6.92 5.77
C GLY A 106 -3.36 -8.09 6.40
N TYR A 107 -2.51 -7.77 7.37
CA TYR A 107 -1.75 -8.75 8.11
C TYR A 107 -1.78 -8.56 9.62
N LYS A 108 -1.76 -9.70 10.33
CA LYS A 108 -1.37 -9.74 11.73
C LYS A 108 0.11 -10.13 11.76
N ALA A 109 0.97 -9.29 12.35
CA ALA A 109 2.26 -9.76 12.80
C ALA A 109 2.02 -10.89 13.81
N LYS A 110 2.67 -12.03 13.61
CA LYS A 110 2.80 -13.03 14.68
C LYS A 110 3.87 -12.56 15.65
#